data_AF-A0A662PYA1-F1
#
_entry.id   AF-A0A662PYA1-F1
#
_cell.length_a   1.000
_cell.length_b   1.000
_cell.length_c   1.000
_cell.angle_alpha   90.00
_cell.angle_beta   90.00
_cell.angle_gamma   90.00
#
_symmetry.space_group_name_H-M   'P 1'
#
loop_
_entity.id
_entity.type
_entity.pdbx_description
1 polymer ?
#
loop_
_entity_poly.entity_id
_entity_poly.type
_entity_poly.pdbx_seq_one_letter_code
_entity_poly.pdbx_strand_id
1 'polypeptide(L)'
;GARVIGTVAFKITRLDPVSGFAAELSNAFVVHMFTTIPYLILGYGIPISTSLAGVGSVIGVGLAMYRSAGINKKTVAKLFTAWVATVTVTAIASFILYTAIAPITGPLIKPKL
;
A
#
# COMPACT_ATOMS: atom_id res chain seq x y z
N GLY A 1 -13.50 -0.71 -1.62
CA GLY A 1 -14.82 -1.37 -1.47
C GLY A 1 -15.14 -1.61 -0.01
N ALA A 2 -16.42 -1.78 0.35
CA ALA A 2 -16.90 -1.79 1.74
C ALA A 2 -16.16 -2.77 2.67
N ARG A 3 -15.76 -3.95 2.17
CA ARG A 3 -14.99 -4.95 2.95
C ARG A 3 -13.60 -4.46 3.38
N VAL A 4 -12.95 -3.66 2.53
CA VAL A 4 -11.62 -3.08 2.84
C VAL A 4 -11.78 -1.96 3.86
N ILE A 5 -12.76 -1.07 3.67
CA ILE A 5 -13.07 0.01 4.60
C ILE A 5 -13.36 -0.56 5.99
N GLY A 6 -14.21 -1.59 6.09
CA GLY A 6 -14.50 -2.23 7.37
C GLY A 6 -13.28 -2.90 8.03
N THR A 7 -12.30 -3.34 7.24
CA THR A 7 -11.05 -3.89 7.79
C THR A 7 -10.16 -2.78 8.35
N VAL A 8 -9.96 -1.70 7.60
CA VAL A 8 -9.13 -0.56 8.03
C VAL A 8 -9.76 0.15 9.22
N ALA A 9 -11.07 0.41 9.19
CA ALA A 9 -11.77 1.17 10.22
C ALA A 9 -11.94 0.42 11.55
N PHE A 10 -12.07 -0.92 11.53
CA PHE A 10 -12.49 -1.67 12.72
C PHE A 10 -11.59 -2.85 13.10
N LYS A 11 -10.76 -3.37 12.19
CA LYS A 11 -9.97 -4.60 12.45
C LYS A 11 -8.50 -4.34 12.75
N ILE A 12 -7.99 -3.15 12.48
CA ILE A 12 -6.60 -2.77 12.77
C ILE A 12 -6.50 -2.14 14.16
N THR A 13 -7.23 -1.04 14.37
CA THR A 13 -7.39 -0.36 15.64
C THR A 13 -8.83 0.18 15.76
N ARG A 14 -9.24 0.66 16.93
CA ARG A 14 -10.53 1.33 17.10
C ARG A 14 -10.34 2.81 16.73
N LEU A 15 -10.95 3.24 15.63
CA LEU A 15 -10.97 4.65 15.25
C LEU A 15 -12.23 5.33 15.79
N ASP A 16 -12.01 6.50 16.36
CA ASP A 16 -12.99 7.55 16.62
C ASP A 16 -12.83 8.66 15.56
N PRO A 17 -13.76 9.63 15.45
CA PRO A 17 -13.69 10.66 14.42
C PRO A 17 -12.39 11.49 14.44
N VAL A 18 -11.82 11.76 15.62
CA VAL A 18 -10.60 12.58 15.75
C VAL A 18 -9.38 11.78 15.32
N SER A 19 -9.26 10.54 15.76
CA SER A 19 -8.17 9.65 15.33
C SER A 19 -8.25 9.29 13.85
N GLY A 20 -9.46 9.13 13.31
CA GLY A 20 -9.70 8.98 11.87
C GLY A 20 -9.24 10.18 11.06
N PHE A 21 -9.59 11.38 11.49
CA PHE A 21 -9.12 12.61 10.84
C PHE A 21 -7.59 12.74 10.89
N ALA A 22 -6.99 12.48 12.05
CA ALA A 22 -5.54 12.52 12.21
C ALA A 22 -4.82 11.50 11.30
N ALA A 23 -5.37 10.29 11.18
CA ALA A 23 -4.83 9.25 10.31
C ALA A 23 -4.90 9.66 8.82
N GLU A 24 -6.01 10.22 8.37
CA GLU A 24 -6.15 10.67 6.97
C GLU A 24 -5.29 11.89 6.65
N LEU A 25 -5.15 12.85 7.59
CA LEU A 25 -4.25 13.98 7.40
C LEU A 25 -2.79 13.52 7.26
N SER A 26 -2.37 12.58 8.11
CA SER A 26 -1.04 11.96 8.02
C SER A 26 -0.85 11.23 6.69
N ASN A 27 -1.84 10.44 6.26
CA ASN A 27 -1.82 9.71 4.99
C ASN A 27 -1.68 10.67 3.80
N ALA A 28 -2.51 11.71 3.74
CA ALA A 28 -2.48 12.72 2.69
C ALA A 28 -1.12 13.46 2.65
N PHE A 29 -0.60 13.83 3.81
CA PHE A 29 0.70 14.50 3.91
C PHE A 29 1.84 13.63 3.38
N VAL A 30 1.91 12.36 3.80
CA VAL A 30 2.94 11.41 3.34
C VAL A 30 2.84 11.21 1.83
N VAL A 31 1.66 10.93 1.30
CA VAL A 31 1.45 10.73 -0.14
C VAL A 31 1.84 11.99 -0.93
N HIS A 32 1.47 13.18 -0.45
CA HIS A 32 1.80 14.43 -1.12
C HIS A 32 3.31 14.73 -1.11
N MET A 33 3.99 14.50 0.01
CA MET A 33 5.44 14.72 0.11
C MET A 33 6.22 13.77 -0.80
N PHE A 34 5.87 12.48 -0.82
CA PHE A 34 6.54 11.48 -1.65
C PHE A 34 6.24 11.59 -3.14
N THR A 35 5.18 12.31 -3.52
CA THR A 35 4.89 12.60 -4.93
C THR A 35 5.52 13.91 -5.37
N THR A 36 5.43 14.96 -4.55
CA THR A 36 5.82 16.33 -4.92
C THR A 36 7.32 16.58 -4.80
N ILE A 37 7.98 16.10 -3.74
CA ILE A 37 9.42 16.33 -3.56
C ILE A 37 10.22 15.69 -4.71
N PRO A 38 10.00 14.41 -5.08
CA PRO A 38 10.70 13.83 -6.21
C PRO A 38 10.35 14.49 -7.54
N TYR A 39 9.10 14.93 -7.71
CA TYR A 39 8.71 15.68 -8.91
C TYR A 39 9.52 16.98 -9.06
N LEU A 40 9.70 17.73 -7.97
CA LEU A 40 10.49 18.97 -7.98
C LEU A 40 11.99 18.74 -8.23
N ILE A 41 12.55 17.61 -7.79
CA ILE A 41 13.99 17.31 -7.92
C ILE A 41 14.32 16.58 -9.23
N LEU A 42 13.49 15.62 -9.63
CA LEU A 42 13.76 14.66 -10.72
C LEU A 42 12.91 14.93 -11.98
N GLY A 43 11.93 15.84 -11.90
CA GLY A 43 10.95 16.09 -12.96
C GLY A 43 9.84 15.04 -13.07
N TYR A 44 9.89 13.97 -12.26
CA TYR A 44 8.90 12.89 -12.22
C TYR A 44 8.57 12.50 -10.78
N GLY A 45 7.28 12.31 -10.49
CA GLY A 45 6.83 11.84 -9.19
C GLY A 45 7.10 10.35 -8.99
N ILE A 46 7.36 9.94 -7.74
CA ILE A 46 7.53 8.51 -7.41
C ILE A 46 6.13 7.90 -7.16
N PRO A 47 5.78 6.77 -7.81
CA PRO A 47 4.53 6.09 -7.53
C PRO A 47 4.55 5.48 -6.13
N ILE A 48 3.70 5.99 -5.23
CA ILE A 48 3.59 5.54 -3.84
C ILE A 48 2.29 4.76 -3.61
N SER A 49 2.37 3.71 -2.78
CA SER A 49 1.19 2.95 -2.35
C SER A 49 0.42 3.69 -1.26
N THR A 50 -0.73 4.27 -1.63
CA THR A 50 -1.65 4.93 -0.69
C THR A 50 -2.26 3.96 0.31
N SER A 51 -2.37 2.67 -0.04
CA SER A 51 -2.86 1.64 0.89
C SER A 51 -1.87 1.37 2.02
N LEU A 52 -0.56 1.37 1.72
CA LEU A 52 0.48 1.18 2.74
C LEU A 52 0.58 2.42 3.64
N ALA A 53 0.55 3.61 3.04
CA ALA A 53 0.55 4.87 3.77
C ALA A 53 -0.66 4.98 4.72
N GLY A 54 -1.87 4.74 4.21
CA GLY A 54 -3.10 4.81 5.01
C GLY A 54 -3.15 3.79 6.15
N VAL A 55 -2.81 2.51 5.88
CA VAL A 55 -2.72 1.50 6.95
C VAL A 55 -1.63 1.86 7.97
N GLY A 56 -0.49 2.38 7.52
CA GLY A 56 0.58 2.87 8.39
C GLY A 56 0.12 4.00 9.30
N SER A 57 -0.59 5.00 8.77
CA SER A 57 -1.16 6.10 9.55
C SER A 57 -2.18 5.60 10.58
N VAL A 58 -3.04 4.66 10.22
CA VAL A 58 -4.00 4.03 11.14
C VAL A 58 -3.29 3.27 12.27
N ILE A 59 -2.24 2.50 11.96
CA ILE A 59 -1.41 1.83 12.97
C ILE A 59 -0.72 2.88 13.87
N GLY A 60 -0.18 3.94 13.28
CA GLY A 60 0.49 5.02 14.02
C GLY A 60 -0.43 5.69 15.05
N VAL A 61 -1.65 6.02 14.66
CA VAL A 61 -2.63 6.61 15.58
C VAL A 61 -3.06 5.62 16.66
N GLY A 62 -3.28 4.34 16.31
CA GLY A 62 -3.58 3.30 17.29
C GLY A 62 -2.46 3.11 18.32
N LEU A 63 -1.19 3.20 17.90
CA LEU A 63 -0.03 3.19 18.77
C LEU A 63 0.04 4.45 19.64
N ALA A 64 -0.28 5.63 19.10
CA ALA A 64 -0.27 6.88 19.85
C ALA A 64 -1.34 6.90 20.96
N MET A 65 -2.54 6.39 20.69
CA MET A 65 -3.64 6.40 21.66
C MET A 65 -3.54 5.29 22.70
N TYR A 66 -3.17 4.07 22.29
CA TYR A 66 -3.32 2.88 23.12
C TYR A 66 -2.06 2.00 23.16
N ARG A 67 -0.91 2.51 22.67
CA ARG A 67 0.36 1.78 22.57
C ARG A 67 0.16 0.45 21.82
N SER A 68 0.97 -0.56 22.12
CA SER A 68 0.85 -1.87 21.48
C SER A 68 -0.49 -2.58 21.73
N ALA A 69 -1.28 -2.19 22.73
CA ALA A 69 -2.56 -2.82 23.04
C ALA A 69 -3.68 -2.39 22.09
N GLY A 70 -3.55 -1.22 21.44
CA GLY A 70 -4.52 -0.72 20.45
C GLY A 70 -4.48 -1.38 19.09
N ILE A 71 -3.50 -2.26 18.84
CA ILE A 71 -3.23 -2.81 17.51
C ILE A 71 -3.52 -4.30 17.48
N ASN A 72 -4.36 -4.71 16.53
CA ASN A 72 -4.57 -6.11 16.23
C ASN A 72 -3.41 -6.67 15.39
N LYS A 73 -2.40 -7.22 16.07
CA LYS A 73 -1.20 -7.80 15.46
C LYS A 73 -1.51 -8.90 14.45
N LYS A 74 -2.57 -9.69 14.67
CA LYS A 74 -3.00 -10.75 13.73
C LYS A 74 -3.49 -10.16 12.42
N THR A 75 -4.28 -9.09 12.47
CA THR A 75 -4.73 -8.37 11.26
C THR A 75 -3.56 -7.75 10.53
N VAL A 76 -2.65 -7.09 11.24
CA VAL A 76 -1.46 -6.46 10.64
C VAL A 76 -0.56 -7.49 9.97
N ALA A 77 -0.30 -8.63 10.63
CA ALA A 77 0.46 -9.72 10.03
C ALA A 77 -0.20 -10.26 8.76
N LYS A 78 -1.53 -10.41 8.76
CA LYS A 78 -2.29 -10.84 7.57
C LYS A 78 -2.21 -9.84 6.42
N LEU A 79 -2.20 -8.54 6.73
CA LEU A 79 -2.01 -7.49 5.71
C LEU A 79 -0.59 -7.54 5.13
N PHE A 80 0.41 -7.66 5.99
CA PHE A 80 1.81 -7.77 5.56
C PHE A 80 2.04 -8.98 4.66
N THR A 81 1.56 -10.16 5.05
CA THR A 81 1.68 -11.37 4.22
C THR A 81 0.91 -11.23 2.91
N ALA A 82 -0.26 -10.58 2.91
CA ALA A 82 -0.99 -10.29 1.69
C ALA A 82 -0.22 -9.35 0.75
N TRP A 83 0.42 -8.30 1.26
CA TRP A 83 1.23 -7.39 0.43
C TRP A 83 2.41 -8.11 -0.23
N VAL A 84 3.17 -8.89 0.53
CA VAL A 84 4.28 -9.69 -0.01
C VAL A 84 3.75 -10.69 -1.06
N ALA A 85 2.68 -11.41 -0.74
CA ALA A 85 2.07 -12.36 -1.66
C ALA A 85 1.58 -11.68 -2.96
N THR A 86 1.01 -10.47 -2.88
CA THR A 86 0.53 -9.76 -4.08
C THR A 86 1.67 -9.44 -5.03
N VAL A 87 2.83 -8.98 -4.54
CA VAL A 87 3.99 -8.70 -5.39
C VAL A 87 4.51 -9.99 -6.03
N THR A 88 4.69 -11.05 -5.24
CA THR A 88 5.21 -12.33 -5.72
C THR A 88 4.30 -12.97 -6.76
N VAL A 89 3.00 -13.07 -6.47
CA VAL A 89 2.03 -13.67 -7.39
C VAL A 89 1.92 -12.85 -8.67
N THR A 90 1.92 -11.52 -8.57
CA THR A 90 1.85 -10.65 -9.76
C THR A 90 3.09 -10.79 -10.63
N ALA A 91 4.28 -10.88 -10.03
CA ALA A 91 5.53 -11.08 -10.78
C ALA A 91 5.53 -12.42 -11.53
N ILE A 92 5.16 -13.51 -10.85
CA ILE A 92 5.08 -14.85 -11.45
C ILE A 92 4.01 -14.88 -12.55
N ALA A 93 2.81 -14.36 -12.27
CA ALA A 93 1.72 -14.33 -13.25
C ALA A 93 2.11 -13.51 -14.49
N SER A 94 2.75 -12.36 -14.30
CA SER A 94 3.23 -11.53 -15.42
C SER A 94 4.27 -12.26 -16.27
N PHE A 95 5.21 -12.98 -15.65
CA PHE A 95 6.19 -13.80 -16.36
C PHE A 95 5.53 -14.92 -17.17
N ILE A 96 4.59 -15.66 -16.57
CA ILE A 96 3.87 -16.74 -17.25
C ILE A 96 3.05 -16.20 -18.42
N LEU A 97 2.31 -15.11 -18.21
CA LEU A 97 1.49 -14.50 -19.26
C LEU A 97 2.35 -13.97 -20.42
N TYR A 98 3.46 -13.30 -20.11
CA TYR A 98 4.39 -12.81 -21.14
C TYR A 98 4.95 -13.96 -21.98
N THR A 99 5.44 -15.02 -21.33
CA THR A 99 6.02 -16.17 -22.03
C THR A 99 4.99 -16.94 -22.86
N ALA A 100 3.73 -17.00 -22.43
CA ALA A 100 2.65 -17.61 -23.20
C ALA A 100 2.24 -16.79 -24.43
N ILE A 101 2.27 -15.45 -24.35
CA ILE A 101 1.79 -14.55 -25.41
C ILE A 101 2.91 -14.16 -26.40
N ALA A 102 4.17 -14.17 -25.96
CA ALA A 102 5.32 -13.78 -26.78
C ALA A 102 5.45 -14.56 -28.11
N PRO A 103 5.15 -15.87 -28.22
CA PRO A 103 5.20 -16.59 -29.50
C PRO A 103 4.21 -16.07 -30.54
N ILE A 104 3.08 -15.52 -30.11
CA ILE A 104 1.99 -15.04 -30.99
C ILE A 104 2.21 -13.57 -31.37
N THR A 105 2.71 -12.77 -30.43
CA THR A 105 2.86 -11.30 -30.59
C THR A 105 4.25 -10.86 -31.03
N GLY A 106 5.23 -11.77 -31.00
CA GLY A 106 6.65 -11.41 -31.07
C GLY A 106 7.13 -10.75 -29.77
N PRO A 107 8.43 -10.42 -29.65
CA PRO A 107 8.96 -9.78 -28.45
C PRO A 107 8.41 -8.36 -28.29
N LEU A 108 7.44 -8.19 -27.39
CA LEU A 108 6.88 -6.88 -27.00
C LEU A 108 7.92 -5.99 -26.31
N ILE A 109 8.84 -6.61 -25.57
CA ILE A 109 9.97 -5.94 -24.94
C ILE A 109 11.20 -6.31 -25.74
N LYS A 110 11.76 -5.34 -26.48
CA LYS A 110 13.09 -5.51 -27.07
C LYS A 110 14.11 -5.54 -25.94
N PRO A 111 14.91 -6.61 -25.77
CA PRO A 111 16.00 -6.60 -24.82
C PRO A 111 16.95 -5.46 -25.23
N LYS A 112 17.07 -4.45 -24.38
CA LYS A 112 18.19 -3.49 -24.47
C LYS A 112 19.40 -4.23 -23.90
N LEU A 113 20.07 -4.99 -24.77
CA LEU A 113 21.46 -5.42 -24.55
C LEU A 113 22.37 -4.27 -24.98
#